data_AF-A0A7J2U095-F1
#
_entry.id   AF-A0A7J2U095-F1
#
_cell.length_a   1.000
_cell.length_b   1.000
_cell.length_c   1.000
_cell.angle_alpha   90.00
_cell.angle_beta   90.00
_cell.angle_gamma   90.00
#
_symmetry.space_group_name_H-M   'P 1'
#
loop_
_entity.id
_entity.type
_entity.pdbx_description
1 polymer ?
#
loop_
_entity_poly.entity_id
_entity_poly.type
_entity_poly.pdbx_seq_one_letter_code
_entity_poly.pdbx_strand_id
1 'polypeptide(L)'
;MRVLVTGGSSTPGYRIVEEFAKAGYKVFAQYNEHEIPDMGNVTKVKADFRDLEKVAQIVRETKPDIVIHTAAIGDVDRCEVDKELAWRVNVEATLALVKESSKINAYFLYLSTDYIFDGERGLYREDDAPNPVNYYGLTKLVAENIVRSGLSKYAIVRTSHIYGFGMGRKNFARAVVESLSQGQKVRALVDQF
;
A
#
# COMPACT_ATOMS: atom_id res chain seq x y z
N MET A 1 15.84 14.09 -6.76
CA MET A 1 15.44 12.72 -6.38
C MET A 1 14.14 12.35 -7.08
N ARG A 2 14.03 11.12 -7.59
CA ARG A 2 12.88 10.53 -8.27
C ARG A 2 12.17 9.57 -7.33
N VAL A 3 10.88 9.77 -7.13
CA VAL A 3 10.08 8.97 -6.20
C VAL A 3 8.97 8.29 -6.96
N LEU A 4 8.94 6.96 -6.94
CA LEU A 4 7.82 6.17 -7.46
C LEU A 4 6.89 5.82 -6.30
N VAL A 5 5.66 6.29 -6.34
CA VAL A 5 4.60 5.89 -5.40
C VAL A 5 3.62 4.99 -6.14
N THR A 6 3.55 3.72 -5.76
CA THR A 6 2.53 2.81 -6.30
C THR A 6 1.28 2.88 -5.45
N GLY A 7 0.09 2.82 -6.06
CA GLY A 7 -1.16 3.01 -5.35
C GLY A 7 -1.37 4.48 -4.97
N GLY A 8 -0.91 5.41 -5.79
CA GLY A 8 -0.99 6.85 -5.57
C GLY A 8 -2.42 7.40 -5.49
N SER A 9 -3.43 6.63 -5.88
CA SER A 9 -4.85 6.96 -5.64
C SER A 9 -5.47 6.26 -4.42
N SER A 10 -4.67 5.50 -3.64
CA SER A 10 -5.08 5.01 -2.32
C SER A 10 -5.05 6.13 -1.28
N THR A 11 -5.70 5.95 -0.14
CA THR A 11 -5.69 6.93 0.96
C THR A 11 -4.27 7.31 1.41
N PRO A 12 -3.36 6.36 1.74
CA PRO A 12 -1.99 6.71 2.10
C PRO A 12 -1.20 7.19 0.88
N GLY A 13 -1.34 6.54 -0.28
CA GLY A 13 -0.58 6.88 -1.48
C GLY A 13 -0.85 8.31 -1.97
N TYR A 14 -2.09 8.76 -1.93
CA TYR A 14 -2.49 10.11 -2.32
C TYR A 14 -1.80 11.18 -1.47
N ARG A 15 -1.76 10.99 -0.15
CA ARG A 15 -1.08 11.92 0.76
C ARG A 15 0.43 11.89 0.59
N ILE A 16 1.01 10.71 0.36
CA ILE A 16 2.44 10.59 0.06
C ILE A 16 2.77 11.33 -1.24
N VAL A 17 2.01 11.13 -2.30
CA VAL A 17 2.20 11.84 -3.58
C VAL A 17 2.13 13.36 -3.37
N GLU A 18 1.12 13.83 -2.64
CA GLU A 18 0.93 15.24 -2.33
C GLU A 18 2.14 15.85 -1.57
N GLU A 19 2.60 15.19 -0.51
CA GLU A 19 3.71 15.70 0.31
C GLU A 19 5.05 15.69 -0.43
N PHE A 20 5.34 14.65 -1.22
CA PHE A 20 6.55 14.63 -2.04
C PHE A 20 6.49 15.63 -3.20
N ALA A 21 5.30 15.89 -3.76
CA ALA A 21 5.09 16.92 -4.77
C ALA A 21 5.35 18.32 -4.19
N LYS A 22 4.76 18.65 -3.03
CA LYS A 22 4.99 19.92 -2.31
C LYS A 22 6.45 20.14 -1.95
N ALA A 23 7.18 19.07 -1.61
CA ALA A 23 8.60 19.13 -1.32
C ALA A 23 9.49 19.30 -2.57
N GLY A 24 8.90 19.39 -3.78
CA GLY A 24 9.63 19.67 -5.02
C GLY A 24 10.32 18.46 -5.65
N TYR A 25 9.98 17.23 -5.23
CA TYR A 25 10.54 16.03 -5.82
C TYR A 25 9.91 15.70 -7.19
N LYS A 26 10.60 14.91 -8.00
CA LYS A 26 10.04 14.35 -9.24
C LYS A 26 9.25 13.10 -8.88
N VAL A 27 7.93 13.21 -8.81
CA VAL A 27 7.05 12.13 -8.37
C VAL A 27 6.44 11.41 -9.57
N PHE A 28 6.55 10.08 -9.59
CA PHE A 28 5.81 9.19 -10.46
C PHE A 28 4.74 8.51 -9.62
N ALA A 29 3.47 8.78 -9.89
CA ALA A 29 2.37 8.30 -9.09
C ALA A 29 1.56 7.28 -9.88
N GLN A 30 1.70 6.00 -9.53
CA GLN A 30 0.99 4.93 -10.21
C GLN A 30 -0.44 4.77 -9.67
N TYR A 31 -1.39 4.57 -10.58
CA TYR A 31 -2.79 4.27 -10.28
C TYR A 31 -3.34 3.24 -11.28
N ASN A 32 -4.52 2.68 -10.97
CA ASN A 32 -5.23 1.76 -11.87
C ASN A 32 -6.51 2.40 -12.45
N GLU A 33 -7.59 2.43 -11.66
CA GLU A 33 -8.91 2.89 -12.13
C GLU A 33 -9.17 4.37 -11.84
N HIS A 34 -8.84 4.80 -10.62
CA HIS A 34 -9.08 6.18 -10.18
C HIS A 34 -7.84 7.03 -10.44
N GLU A 35 -7.95 7.94 -11.40
CA GLU A 35 -6.88 8.87 -11.74
C GLU A 35 -6.63 9.87 -10.60
N ILE A 36 -5.34 10.13 -10.35
CA ILE A 36 -4.89 11.08 -9.34
C ILE A 36 -5.16 12.50 -9.84
N PRO A 37 -5.68 13.43 -9.01
CA PRO A 37 -5.85 14.83 -9.36
C PRO A 37 -4.55 15.45 -9.91
N ASP A 38 -4.69 16.54 -10.67
CA ASP A 38 -3.53 17.32 -11.05
C ASP A 38 -2.92 17.98 -9.80
N MET A 39 -1.62 17.73 -9.60
CA MET A 39 -0.81 18.24 -8.49
C MET A 39 0.45 18.96 -9.02
N GLY A 40 0.45 19.35 -10.29
CA GLY A 40 1.58 20.03 -10.92
C GLY A 40 2.73 19.08 -11.27
N ASN A 41 3.73 18.96 -10.41
CA ASN A 41 5.00 18.23 -10.68
C ASN A 41 4.90 16.69 -10.56
N VAL A 42 3.71 16.12 -10.74
CA VAL A 42 3.43 14.68 -10.63
C VAL A 42 3.22 14.06 -12.01
N THR A 43 4.05 13.09 -12.36
CA THR A 43 3.83 12.24 -13.54
C THR A 43 2.90 11.09 -13.14
N LYS A 44 1.69 11.06 -13.69
CA LYS A 44 0.71 10.00 -13.44
C LYS A 44 1.03 8.77 -14.28
N VAL A 45 1.02 7.58 -13.69
CA VAL A 45 1.38 6.32 -14.36
C VAL A 45 0.22 5.33 -14.24
N LYS A 46 -0.54 5.13 -15.32
CA LYS A 46 -1.65 4.16 -15.30
C LYS A 46 -1.12 2.75 -15.53
N ALA A 47 -1.31 1.87 -14.55
CA ALA A 47 -0.94 0.46 -14.67
C ALA A 47 -1.80 -0.43 -13.77
N ASP A 48 -2.18 -1.59 -14.31
CA ASP A 48 -2.84 -2.64 -13.55
C ASP A 48 -1.78 -3.60 -12.99
N PHE A 49 -1.80 -3.81 -11.68
CA PHE A 49 -0.81 -4.66 -11.00
C PHE A 49 -1.02 -6.15 -11.23
N ARG A 50 -2.06 -6.55 -11.96
CA ARG A 50 -2.19 -7.91 -12.53
C ARG A 50 -1.24 -8.14 -13.70
N ASP A 51 -0.81 -7.08 -14.38
CA ASP A 51 0.12 -7.10 -15.50
C ASP A 51 1.56 -6.89 -14.98
N LEU A 52 2.21 -8.00 -14.61
CA LEU A 52 3.53 -7.96 -13.96
C LEU A 52 4.61 -7.35 -14.85
N GLU A 53 4.47 -7.45 -16.16
CA GLU A 53 5.43 -6.86 -17.10
C GLU A 53 5.30 -5.33 -17.10
N LYS A 54 4.07 -4.80 -17.09
CA LYS A 54 3.85 -3.37 -16.87
C LYS A 54 4.38 -2.91 -15.53
N VAL A 55 4.17 -3.67 -14.46
CA VAL A 55 4.71 -3.34 -13.13
C VAL A 55 6.24 -3.21 -13.20
N ALA A 56 6.92 -4.16 -13.83
CA ALA A 56 8.37 -4.12 -14.02
C ALA A 56 8.81 -2.93 -14.91
N GLN A 57 8.07 -2.66 -15.98
CA GLN A 57 8.34 -1.57 -16.91
C GLN A 57 8.32 -0.20 -16.22
N ILE A 58 7.40 0.04 -15.28
CA ILE A 58 7.34 1.30 -14.53
C ILE A 58 8.68 1.62 -13.87
N VAL A 59 9.30 0.62 -13.21
CA VAL A 59 10.58 0.82 -12.53
C VAL A 59 11.70 1.08 -13.56
N ARG A 60 11.71 0.35 -14.67
CA ARG A 60 12.72 0.49 -15.73
C ARG A 60 12.67 1.85 -16.44
N GLU A 61 11.47 2.40 -16.63
CA GLU A 61 11.27 3.70 -17.30
C GLU A 61 11.49 4.87 -16.34
N THR A 62 10.92 4.81 -15.15
CA THR A 62 11.00 5.90 -14.18
C THR A 62 12.35 5.95 -13.47
N LYS A 63 13.04 4.79 -13.37
CA LYS A 63 14.34 4.60 -12.70
C LYS A 63 14.38 5.30 -11.33
N PRO A 64 13.45 5.00 -10.41
CA PRO A 64 13.29 5.78 -9.19
C PRO A 64 14.51 5.65 -8.27
N ASP A 65 14.78 6.70 -7.51
CA ASP A 65 15.77 6.63 -6.42
C ASP A 65 15.12 6.03 -5.16
N ILE A 66 13.81 6.25 -4.99
CA ILE A 66 12.97 5.68 -3.92
C ILE A 66 11.68 5.10 -4.52
N VAL A 67 11.32 3.88 -4.11
CA VAL A 67 10.01 3.28 -4.35
C VAL A 67 9.23 3.25 -3.04
N ILE A 68 8.03 3.82 -3.04
CA ILE A 68 7.07 3.78 -1.94
C ILE A 68 5.89 2.93 -2.38
N HIS A 69 5.89 1.68 -1.95
CA HIS A 69 4.93 0.68 -2.40
C HIS A 69 3.70 0.64 -1.48
N THR A 70 2.62 1.31 -1.89
CA THR A 70 1.31 1.32 -1.20
C THR A 70 0.19 0.61 -1.97
N ALA A 71 0.45 0.11 -3.19
CA ALA A 71 -0.53 -0.62 -3.98
C ALA A 71 -0.78 -2.01 -3.35
N ALA A 72 -2.05 -2.31 -3.07
CA ALA A 72 -2.50 -3.62 -2.62
C ALA A 72 -4.01 -3.75 -2.82
N ILE A 73 -4.52 -4.98 -2.87
CA ILE A 73 -5.90 -5.27 -2.49
C ILE A 73 -5.96 -5.18 -0.97
N GLY A 74 -6.36 -4.01 -0.46
CA GLY A 74 -6.57 -3.75 0.97
C GLY A 74 -7.98 -4.10 1.45
N ASP A 75 -8.76 -4.83 0.65
CA ASP A 75 -10.06 -5.36 1.04
C ASP A 75 -9.87 -6.77 1.61
N VAL A 76 -9.98 -6.89 2.93
CA VAL A 76 -9.71 -8.13 3.67
C VAL A 76 -10.68 -9.23 3.26
N ASP A 77 -11.98 -8.92 3.21
CA ASP A 77 -13.02 -9.87 2.84
C ASP A 77 -12.85 -10.33 1.38
N ARG A 78 -12.53 -9.40 0.47
CA ARG A 78 -12.25 -9.75 -0.92
C ARG A 78 -11.03 -10.65 -1.05
N CYS A 79 -10.01 -10.49 -0.22
CA CYS A 79 -8.84 -11.36 -0.25
C CYS A 79 -9.18 -12.81 0.11
N GLU A 80 -10.19 -13.06 0.96
CA GLU A 80 -10.66 -14.42 1.24
C GLU A 80 -11.45 -15.02 0.09
N VAL A 81 -12.25 -14.21 -0.61
CA VAL A 81 -13.09 -14.66 -1.72
C VAL A 81 -12.28 -14.86 -3.00
N ASP A 82 -11.39 -13.92 -3.33
CA ASP A 82 -10.62 -13.88 -4.57
C ASP A 82 -9.11 -13.99 -4.27
N LYS A 83 -8.72 -15.19 -3.83
CA LYS A 83 -7.36 -15.50 -3.38
C LYS A 83 -6.31 -15.38 -4.49
N GLU A 84 -6.71 -15.69 -5.72
CA GLU A 84 -5.83 -15.58 -6.89
C GLU A 84 -5.52 -14.10 -7.18
N LEU A 85 -6.54 -13.23 -7.20
CA LEU A 85 -6.34 -11.80 -7.38
C LEU A 85 -5.47 -11.20 -6.27
N ALA A 86 -5.78 -11.55 -5.01
CA ALA A 86 -5.01 -11.05 -3.87
C ALA A 86 -3.55 -11.49 -3.94
N TRP A 87 -3.28 -12.75 -4.29
CA TRP A 87 -1.92 -13.23 -4.50
C TRP A 87 -1.22 -12.50 -5.65
N ARG A 88 -1.90 -12.38 -6.80
CA ARG A 88 -1.36 -11.72 -7.99
C ARG A 88 -0.94 -10.27 -7.71
N VAL A 89 -1.80 -9.51 -7.04
CA VAL A 89 -1.58 -8.07 -6.79
C VAL A 89 -0.69 -7.84 -5.58
N ASN A 90 -0.88 -8.54 -4.46
CA ASN A 90 -0.15 -8.25 -3.23
C ASN A 90 1.23 -8.93 -3.21
N VAL A 91 1.37 -10.11 -3.85
CA VAL A 91 2.60 -10.93 -3.78
C VAL A 91 3.40 -10.82 -5.07
N GLU A 92 2.83 -11.22 -6.21
CA GLU A 92 3.59 -11.32 -7.46
C GLU A 92 3.98 -9.95 -8.02
N ALA A 93 3.10 -8.96 -7.93
CA ALA A 93 3.42 -7.58 -8.32
C ALA A 93 4.51 -6.98 -7.42
N THR A 94 4.47 -7.25 -6.10
CA THR A 94 5.55 -6.86 -5.17
C THR A 94 6.88 -7.49 -5.59
N LEU A 95 6.88 -8.79 -5.94
CA LEU A 95 8.07 -9.47 -6.42
C LEU A 95 8.62 -8.84 -7.71
N ALA A 96 7.76 -8.47 -8.65
CA ALA A 96 8.17 -7.78 -9.89
C ALA A 96 8.83 -6.43 -9.58
N LEU A 97 8.24 -5.62 -8.68
CA LEU A 97 8.82 -4.35 -8.25
C LEU A 97 10.16 -4.53 -7.55
N VAL A 98 10.26 -5.49 -6.62
CA VAL A 98 11.48 -5.79 -5.86
C VAL A 98 12.61 -6.21 -6.80
N LYS A 99 12.33 -7.11 -7.76
CA LYS A 99 13.30 -7.54 -8.77
C LYS A 99 13.88 -6.36 -9.54
N GLU A 100 13.05 -5.47 -10.06
CA GLU A 100 13.55 -4.32 -10.83
C GLU A 100 14.21 -3.26 -9.94
N SER A 101 13.70 -3.05 -8.73
CA SER A 101 14.25 -2.09 -7.77
C SER A 101 15.64 -2.50 -7.27
N SER A 102 15.89 -3.81 -7.11
CA SER A 102 17.20 -4.35 -6.74
C SER A 102 18.29 -4.03 -7.78
N LYS A 103 17.95 -4.10 -9.08
CA LYS A 103 18.88 -3.85 -10.19
C LYS A 103 19.39 -2.40 -10.22
N ILE A 104 18.60 -1.47 -9.72
CA ILE A 104 18.93 -0.04 -9.67
C ILE A 104 19.31 0.43 -8.25
N ASN A 105 19.35 -0.48 -7.28
CA ASN A 105 19.67 -0.19 -5.88
C ASN A 105 18.81 0.94 -5.28
N ALA A 106 17.53 1.01 -5.67
CA ALA A 106 16.58 1.98 -5.14
C ALA A 106 16.26 1.68 -3.67
N TYR A 107 16.01 2.72 -2.88
CA TYR A 107 15.47 2.54 -1.54
C TYR A 107 14.00 2.14 -1.63
N PHE A 108 13.59 1.09 -0.92
CA PHE A 108 12.22 0.56 -1.02
C PHE A 108 11.48 0.66 0.30
N LEU A 109 10.41 1.45 0.35
CA LEU A 109 9.49 1.48 1.48
C LEU A 109 8.27 0.62 1.14
N TYR A 110 8.03 -0.42 1.92
CA TYR A 110 6.85 -1.27 1.81
C TYR A 110 5.83 -0.94 2.90
N LEU A 111 4.62 -0.54 2.52
CA LEU A 111 3.53 -0.34 3.47
C LEU A 111 2.86 -1.70 3.74
N SER A 112 3.09 -2.24 4.93
CA SER A 112 2.51 -3.49 5.43
C SER A 112 1.31 -3.22 6.36
N THR A 113 0.96 -4.18 7.20
CA THR A 113 -0.21 -4.17 8.07
C THR A 113 0.09 -4.88 9.38
N ASP A 114 -0.64 -4.52 10.41
CA ASP A 114 -0.82 -5.26 11.65
C ASP A 114 -1.49 -6.65 11.47
N TYR A 115 -2.23 -6.89 10.38
CA TYR A 115 -2.90 -8.18 10.11
C TYR A 115 -1.93 -9.35 9.85
N ILE A 116 -0.62 -9.09 9.87
CA ILE A 116 0.38 -10.15 9.91
C ILE A 116 0.46 -10.86 11.28
N PHE A 117 -0.14 -10.26 12.31
CA PHE A 117 -0.27 -10.82 13.66
C PHE A 117 -1.67 -11.40 13.87
N ASP A 118 -1.85 -12.20 14.92
CA ASP A 118 -3.12 -12.88 15.21
C ASP A 118 -4.13 -11.99 15.96
N GLY A 119 -3.65 -10.93 16.62
CA GLY A 119 -4.50 -10.04 17.42
C GLY A 119 -4.92 -10.62 18.76
N GLU A 120 -4.28 -11.69 19.26
CA GLU A 120 -4.58 -12.24 20.60
C GLU A 120 -4.21 -11.26 21.74
N ARG A 121 -3.29 -10.33 21.46
CA ARG A 121 -2.94 -9.19 22.32
C ARG A 121 -2.75 -7.92 21.49
N GLY A 122 -2.65 -6.77 22.16
CA GLY A 122 -2.21 -5.51 21.56
C GLY A 122 -0.69 -5.31 21.61
N LEU A 123 -0.24 -4.17 21.06
CA LEU A 123 1.15 -3.67 21.19
C LEU A 123 2.22 -4.66 20.70
N TYR A 124 2.03 -5.26 19.52
CA TYR A 124 3.08 -6.05 18.88
C TYR A 124 4.32 -5.19 18.57
N ARG A 125 5.49 -5.76 18.83
CA ARG A 125 6.81 -5.23 18.53
C ARG A 125 7.26 -5.73 17.16
N GLU A 126 8.24 -5.06 16.56
CA GLU A 126 8.72 -5.42 15.22
C GLU A 126 9.40 -6.81 15.17
N ASP A 127 9.96 -7.27 16.29
CA ASP A 127 10.63 -8.56 16.50
C ASP A 127 9.67 -9.70 16.91
N ASP A 128 8.39 -9.40 17.14
CA ASP A 128 7.40 -10.43 17.44
C ASP A 128 7.14 -11.35 16.22
N ALA A 129 6.88 -12.62 16.50
CA ALA A 129 6.58 -13.61 15.47
C ALA A 129 5.24 -13.29 14.79
N PRO A 130 5.19 -13.22 13.44
CA PRO A 130 3.94 -13.04 12.72
C PRO A 130 3.12 -14.34 12.70
N ASN A 131 1.80 -14.21 12.82
CA ASN A 131 0.83 -15.29 12.82
C ASN A 131 -0.49 -14.82 12.16
N PRO A 132 -0.53 -14.62 10.84
CA PRO A 132 -1.70 -14.05 10.18
C PRO A 132 -2.90 -14.99 10.24
N VAL A 133 -4.04 -14.49 10.72
CA VAL A 133 -5.30 -15.26 10.83
C VAL A 133 -6.22 -15.14 9.61
N ASN A 134 -5.83 -14.34 8.62
CA ASN A 134 -6.57 -14.15 7.37
C ASN A 134 -5.64 -14.10 6.16
N TYR A 135 -6.22 -14.30 4.97
CA TYR A 135 -5.49 -14.38 3.71
C TYR A 135 -4.86 -13.05 3.31
N TYR A 136 -5.49 -11.91 3.63
CA TYR A 136 -4.87 -10.60 3.43
C TYR A 136 -3.55 -10.49 4.20
N GLY A 137 -3.57 -10.77 5.51
CA GLY A 137 -2.39 -10.80 6.38
C GLY A 137 -1.31 -11.74 5.86
N LEU A 138 -1.69 -12.94 5.40
CA LEU A 138 -0.78 -13.88 4.76
C LEU A 138 -0.09 -13.28 3.53
N THR A 139 -0.85 -12.69 2.58
CA THR A 139 -0.27 -12.09 1.37
C THR A 139 0.70 -10.94 1.71
N LYS A 140 0.38 -10.14 2.73
CA LYS A 140 1.23 -9.04 3.20
C LYS A 140 2.51 -9.55 3.86
N LEU A 141 2.42 -10.61 4.68
CA LEU A 141 3.60 -11.24 5.28
C LEU A 141 4.53 -11.86 4.23
N VAL A 142 3.97 -12.54 3.21
CA VAL A 142 4.77 -13.08 2.10
C VAL A 142 5.49 -11.94 1.36
N ALA A 143 4.79 -10.84 1.10
CA ALA A 143 5.38 -9.66 0.47
C ALA A 143 6.45 -8.98 1.34
N GLU A 144 6.30 -8.93 2.66
CA GLU A 144 7.37 -8.50 3.56
C GLU A 144 8.63 -9.36 3.37
N ASN A 145 8.47 -10.68 3.30
CA ASN A 145 9.60 -11.59 3.12
C ASN A 145 10.27 -11.45 1.74
N ILE A 146 9.48 -11.17 0.69
CA ILE A 146 10.01 -10.82 -0.63
C ILE A 146 10.86 -9.55 -0.56
N VAL A 147 10.38 -8.50 0.12
CA VAL A 147 11.13 -7.25 0.31
C VAL A 147 12.42 -7.50 1.11
N ARG A 148 12.35 -8.24 2.22
CA ARG A 148 13.52 -8.55 3.07
C ARG A 148 14.59 -9.33 2.33
N SER A 149 14.19 -10.31 1.52
CA SER A 149 15.12 -11.20 0.82
C SER A 149 15.65 -10.62 -0.49
N GLY A 150 14.89 -9.73 -1.14
CA GLY A 150 15.24 -9.21 -2.46
C GLY A 150 15.99 -7.88 -2.47
N LEU A 151 16.09 -7.18 -1.33
CA LEU A 151 16.64 -5.81 -1.27
C LEU A 151 17.61 -5.63 -0.12
N SER A 152 18.65 -4.81 -0.36
CA SER A 152 19.62 -4.38 0.66
C SER A 152 19.24 -3.05 1.33
N LYS A 153 18.37 -2.24 0.70
CA LYS A 153 17.93 -0.93 1.17
C LYS A 153 16.41 -0.87 1.22
N TYR A 154 15.84 -1.15 2.37
CA TYR A 154 14.39 -1.12 2.53
C TYR A 154 13.96 -0.69 3.93
N ALA A 155 12.71 -0.28 4.04
CA ALA A 155 11.96 -0.23 5.28
C ALA A 155 10.58 -0.88 5.07
N ILE A 156 10.12 -1.61 6.08
CA ILE A 156 8.77 -2.16 6.13
C ILE A 156 8.03 -1.38 7.21
N VAL A 157 6.96 -0.69 6.82
CA VAL A 157 6.12 0.10 7.72
C VAL A 157 4.84 -0.67 7.96
N ARG A 158 4.71 -1.29 9.14
CA ARG A 158 3.46 -1.92 9.59
C ARG A 158 2.58 -0.84 10.21
N THR A 159 1.34 -0.76 9.78
CA THR A 159 0.36 0.21 10.28
C THR A 159 -0.98 -0.47 10.47
N SER A 160 -1.85 0.15 11.25
CA SER A 160 -3.21 -0.28 11.52
C SER A 160 -4.18 0.87 11.23
N HIS A 161 -5.41 0.55 10.83
CA HIS A 161 -6.50 1.51 10.67
C HIS A 161 -6.15 2.79 9.89
N ILE A 162 -5.64 2.68 8.67
CA ILE A 162 -5.38 3.87 7.84
C ILE A 162 -6.69 4.60 7.55
N TYR A 163 -6.76 5.87 7.93
CA TYR A 163 -7.90 6.74 7.64
C TYR A 163 -7.45 8.12 7.16
N GLY A 164 -8.39 8.84 6.55
CA GLY A 164 -8.17 10.19 6.07
C GLY A 164 -9.26 10.65 5.12
N PHE A 165 -9.24 11.95 4.83
CA PHE A 165 -10.01 12.53 3.73
C PHE A 165 -9.20 12.50 2.44
N GLY A 166 -9.87 12.61 1.29
CA GLY A 166 -9.24 12.59 -0.03
C GLY A 166 -9.56 11.31 -0.81
N MET A 167 -8.59 10.84 -1.60
CA MET A 167 -8.74 9.64 -2.41
C MET A 167 -8.71 8.34 -1.59
N GLY A 168 -9.08 7.25 -2.26
CA GLY A 168 -9.11 5.91 -1.70
C GLY A 168 -10.50 5.47 -1.28
N ARG A 169 -10.56 4.26 -0.71
CA ARG A 169 -11.82 3.66 -0.25
C ARG A 169 -12.37 4.44 0.95
N LYS A 170 -13.69 4.42 1.10
CA LYS A 170 -14.33 4.92 2.32
C LYS A 170 -13.81 4.13 3.52
N ASN A 171 -13.15 4.82 4.45
CA ASN A 171 -12.66 4.25 5.70
C ASN A 171 -13.69 4.42 6.83
N PHE A 172 -13.48 3.70 7.92
CA PHE A 172 -14.39 3.70 9.06
C PHE A 172 -14.59 5.10 9.65
N ALA A 173 -13.51 5.87 9.86
CA ALA A 173 -13.61 7.23 10.40
C ALA A 173 -14.49 8.14 9.52
N ARG A 174 -14.35 8.06 8.20
CA ARG A 174 -15.20 8.79 7.26
C ARG A 174 -16.66 8.32 7.32
N ALA A 175 -16.90 7.02 7.45
CA ALA A 175 -18.26 6.48 7.62
C ALA A 175 -18.93 7.00 8.91
N VAL A 176 -18.18 7.02 10.02
CA VAL A 176 -18.66 7.55 11.31
C VAL A 176 -19.03 9.03 11.18
N VAL A 177 -18.13 9.86 10.63
CA VAL A 177 -18.37 11.31 10.47
C VAL A 177 -19.60 11.57 9.60
N GLU A 178 -19.72 10.89 8.46
CA GLU A 178 -20.86 11.05 7.55
C GLU A 178 -22.19 10.67 8.24
N SER A 179 -22.26 9.51 8.90
CA SER A 179 -23.48 9.08 9.60
C SER A 179 -23.86 10.02 10.75
N LEU A 180 -22.91 10.41 11.60
CA LEU A 180 -23.19 11.31 12.73
C LEU A 180 -23.61 12.70 12.25
N SER A 181 -23.02 13.21 11.15
CA SER A 181 -23.41 14.49 10.56
C SER A 181 -24.86 14.52 10.04
N GLN A 182 -25.42 13.34 9.75
CA GLN A 182 -26.82 13.16 9.31
C GLN A 182 -27.76 12.83 10.49
N GLY A 183 -27.29 12.90 11.73
CA GLY A 183 -28.07 12.53 12.91
C GLY A 183 -28.35 11.02 13.04
N GLN A 184 -27.62 10.19 12.28
CA GLN A 184 -27.77 8.73 12.33
C GLN A 184 -26.96 8.13 13.49
N LYS A 185 -27.40 6.96 13.96
CA LYS A 185 -26.65 6.18 14.96
C LYS A 185 -25.61 5.29 14.27
N VAL A 186 -24.43 5.19 14.85
CA VAL A 186 -23.38 4.25 14.42
C VAL A 186 -23.28 3.13 15.44
N ARG A 187 -23.30 1.88 14.97
CA ARG A 187 -22.96 0.70 15.77
C ARG A 187 -21.50 0.34 15.47
N ALA A 188 -20.67 0.30 16.51
CA ALA A 188 -19.24 0.05 16.40
C ALA A 188 -18.83 -1.08 17.35
N LEU A 189 -17.70 -1.72 17.03
CA LEU A 189 -17.03 -2.66 17.92
C LEU A 189 -16.40 -1.90 19.10
N VAL A 190 -16.27 -2.57 20.25
CA VAL A 190 -15.80 -1.96 21.51
C VAL A 190 -14.58 -2.68 22.12
N ASP A 191 -14.08 -3.70 21.44
CA ASP A 191 -13.10 -4.69 21.90
C ASP A 191 -11.86 -4.77 20.98
N GLN A 192 -11.60 -3.71 20.22
CA GLN A 192 -10.41 -3.58 19.38
C GLN A 192 -9.24 -2.95 20.16
N PHE A 193 -8.03 -3.50 19.99
CA PHE A 193 -6.78 -3.03 20.61
C PHE A 193 -5.79 -2.47 19.58
#